data_AF-A0A2X0XLJ3-F1
#
_entry.id   AF-A0A2X0XLJ3-F1
#
_cell.length_a   1.000
_cell.length_b   1.000
_cell.length_c   1.000
_cell.angle_alpha   90.00
_cell.angle_beta   90.00
_cell.angle_gamma   90.00
#
_symmetry.space_group_name_H-M   'P 1'
#
loop_
_entity.id
_entity.type
_entity.pdbx_description
1 polymer ?
#
loop_
_entity_poly.entity_id
_entity_poly.type
_entity_poly.pdbx_seq_one_letter_code
_entity_poly.pdbx_strand_id
1 'polypeptide(L)'
;MHTNKLIRQLIKKYGTSNPFKIAKAMGITIVYEDLGSSWGYFSNLYRTFIIHINKNLSYEKQMLTCAHELGHVIQHPEHNMAFLKANTFFSTDKYEMEANLFAVELLFSDNDNPITYEEAVNTYGVPEQFLKNFLP
;
A
#
# COMPACT_ATOMS: atom_id res chain seq x y z
N MET A 1 -14.88 -3.61 9.30
CA MET A 1 -13.47 -3.29 8.98
C MET A 1 -12.59 -3.83 10.11
N HIS A 2 -11.70 -4.76 9.77
CA HIS A 2 -10.82 -5.48 10.70
C HIS A 2 -9.33 -5.32 10.32
N THR A 3 -8.99 -4.24 9.61
CA THR A 3 -7.65 -3.98 9.06
C THR A 3 -6.59 -4.00 10.16
N ASN A 4 -6.88 -3.41 11.32
CA ASN A 4 -5.92 -3.34 12.42
C ASN A 4 -5.49 -4.72 12.98
N LYS A 5 -6.40 -5.71 13.01
CA LYS A 5 -6.05 -7.08 13.44
C LYS A 5 -5.18 -7.78 12.39
N LEU A 6 -5.51 -7.58 11.10
CA LEU A 6 -4.72 -8.10 9.99
C LEU A 6 -3.30 -7.53 10.03
N ILE A 7 -3.14 -6.22 10.18
CA ILE A 7 -1.83 -5.55 10.28
C ILE A 7 -1.01 -6.10 11.45
N ARG A 8 -1.59 -6.20 12.66
CA ARG A 8 -0.89 -6.78 13.81
C ARG A 8 -0.43 -8.22 13.57
N GLN A 9 -1.26 -9.03 12.91
CA GLN A 9 -0.89 -10.41 12.55
C GLN A 9 0.22 -10.44 11.50
N LEU A 10 0.17 -9.54 10.52
CA LEU A 10 1.18 -9.41 9.46
C LEU A 10 2.54 -9.02 10.05
N ILE A 11 2.56 -7.96 10.88
CA ILE A 11 3.77 -7.49 11.57
C ILE A 11 4.31 -8.58 12.49
N LYS A 12 3.44 -9.27 13.25
CA LYS A 12 3.88 -10.40 14.09
C LYS A 12 4.48 -11.54 13.27
N LYS A 13 3.93 -11.84 12.09
CA LYS A 13 4.38 -12.91 11.21
C LYS A 13 5.73 -12.60 10.57
N TYR A 14 5.95 -11.38 10.11
CA TYR A 14 7.15 -10.99 9.36
C TYR A 14 8.17 -10.17 10.16
N GLY A 15 7.83 -9.78 11.40
CA GLY A 15 8.70 -9.03 12.31
C GLY A 15 8.94 -7.58 11.92
N THR A 16 8.13 -7.00 11.02
CA THR A 16 8.31 -5.64 10.51
C THR A 16 7.02 -5.09 9.92
N SER A 17 6.84 -3.78 9.95
CA SER A 17 5.82 -3.01 9.22
C SER A 17 6.30 -2.54 7.84
N ASN A 18 7.59 -2.70 7.52
CA ASN A 18 8.13 -2.22 6.26
C ASN A 18 7.54 -3.01 5.07
N PRO A 19 6.81 -2.36 4.15
CA PRO A 19 6.07 -3.04 3.08
C PRO A 19 7.00 -3.79 2.11
N PHE A 20 8.19 -3.25 1.83
CA PHE A 20 9.16 -3.93 0.97
C PHE A 20 9.67 -5.24 1.59
N LYS A 21 9.96 -5.21 2.90
CA LYS A 21 10.41 -6.41 3.63
C LYS A 21 9.30 -7.46 3.69
N ILE A 22 8.06 -7.05 3.95
CA ILE A 22 6.91 -7.96 3.95
C ILE A 22 6.69 -8.56 2.56
N ALA A 23 6.65 -7.74 1.51
CA ALA A 23 6.46 -8.20 0.14
C ALA A 23 7.53 -9.22 -0.26
N LYS A 24 8.81 -8.93 0.03
CA LYS A 24 9.91 -9.87 -0.19
C LYS A 24 9.73 -11.17 0.59
N ALA A 25 9.35 -11.11 1.86
CA ALA A 25 9.10 -12.29 2.69
C ALA A 25 7.91 -13.13 2.20
N MET A 26 6.96 -12.51 1.51
CA MET A 26 5.82 -13.17 0.85
C MET A 26 6.17 -13.78 -0.51
N GLY A 27 7.40 -13.59 -1.01
CA GLY A 27 7.80 -14.01 -2.35
C GLY A 27 7.25 -13.12 -3.47
N ILE A 28 6.78 -11.92 -3.14
CA ILE A 28 6.30 -10.93 -4.11
C ILE A 28 7.52 -10.23 -4.72
N THR A 29 7.59 -10.20 -6.05
CA THR A 29 8.67 -9.51 -6.75
C THR A 29 8.36 -8.01 -6.79
N ILE A 30 9.36 -7.17 -6.52
CA ILE A 30 9.23 -5.71 -6.65
C ILE A 30 10.08 -5.26 -7.84
N VAL A 31 9.46 -4.55 -8.77
CA VAL A 31 10.11 -4.01 -9.98
C VAL A 31 10.04 -2.49 -9.94
N TYR A 32 11.17 -1.84 -10.18
CA TYR A 32 11.25 -0.38 -10.30
C TYR A 32 11.43 -0.01 -11.77
N GLU A 33 10.50 0.77 -12.31
CA GLU A 33 10.47 1.13 -13.72
C GLU A 33 9.97 2.56 -13.93
N ASP A 34 10.09 3.09 -15.14
CA ASP A 34 9.52 4.39 -15.47
C ASP A 34 8.04 4.22 -15.85
N LEU A 35 7.14 4.66 -14.98
CA LEU A 35 5.69 4.52 -15.16
C LEU A 35 5.01 5.82 -15.61
N GLY A 36 5.79 6.82 -16.06
CA GLY A 36 5.25 8.13 -16.42
C GLY A 36 4.56 8.79 -15.23
N SER A 37 3.27 9.12 -15.37
CA SER A 37 2.47 9.74 -14.31
C SER A 37 1.94 8.77 -13.25
N SER A 38 1.98 7.46 -13.52
CA SER A 38 1.51 6.45 -12.57
C SER A 38 2.54 6.22 -11.47
N TRP A 39 2.08 5.96 -10.24
CA TRP A 39 2.97 5.75 -9.10
C TRP A 39 3.41 4.30 -8.96
N GLY A 40 2.49 3.37 -9.21
CA GLY A 40 2.72 1.94 -9.17
C GLY A 40 1.46 1.19 -9.58
N TYR A 41 1.58 -0.13 -9.63
CA TYR A 41 0.48 -1.08 -9.76
C TYR A 41 0.99 -2.47 -9.39
N PHE A 42 0.11 -3.37 -8.97
CA PHE A 42 0.43 -4.79 -8.88
C PHE A 42 -0.08 -5.57 -10.10
N SER A 43 0.59 -6.66 -10.42
CA SER A 43 0.13 -7.63 -11.41
C SER A 43 0.23 -9.04 -10.84
N ASN A 44 -0.64 -9.95 -11.30
CA ASN A 44 -0.52 -11.37 -11.02
C ASN A 44 -0.40 -12.14 -12.34
N LEU A 45 0.76 -12.79 -12.51
CA LEU A 45 1.03 -13.68 -13.63
C LEU A 45 1.29 -15.09 -13.09
N TYR A 46 0.49 -16.07 -13.51
CA TYR A 46 0.61 -17.47 -13.09
C TYR A 46 0.73 -17.68 -11.58
N ARG A 47 -0.09 -16.96 -10.78
CA ARG A 47 -0.08 -16.99 -9.30
C ARG A 47 1.17 -16.38 -8.66
N THR A 48 1.97 -15.67 -9.44
CA THR A 48 3.10 -14.88 -8.95
C THR A 48 2.72 -13.42 -8.96
N PHE A 49 2.69 -12.81 -7.78
CA PHE A 49 2.42 -11.38 -7.63
C PHE A 49 3.70 -10.57 -7.86
N ILE A 50 3.56 -9.49 -8.60
CA ILE A 50 4.60 -8.50 -8.85
C ILE A 50 4.05 -7.13 -8.48
N ILE A 51 4.82 -6.36 -7.72
CA ILE A 51 4.54 -4.96 -7.42
C ILE A 51 5.47 -4.10 -8.27
N HIS A 52 4.89 -3.28 -9.13
CA HIS A 52 5.60 -2.33 -9.99
C HIS A 52 5.55 -0.95 -9.34
N ILE A 53 6.71 -0.30 -9.23
CA ILE A 53 6.86 1.00 -8.58
C ILE A 53 7.57 1.94 -9.54
N ASN A 54 7.06 3.16 -9.63
CA ASN A 54 7.70 4.20 -10.42
C ASN A 54 9.02 4.62 -9.76
N LYS A 55 10.12 4.33 -10.44
CA LYS A 55 11.48 4.63 -9.97
C LYS A 55 11.74 6.13 -9.77
N ASN A 56 10.94 6.98 -10.41
CA ASN A 56 11.08 8.44 -10.37
C ASN A 56 10.42 9.06 -9.12
N LEU A 57 9.75 8.27 -8.27
CA LEU A 57 9.19 8.71 -7.00
C LEU A 57 10.27 8.88 -5.91
N SER A 58 10.01 9.77 -4.93
CA SER A 58 10.81 9.81 -3.70
C SER A 58 10.66 8.51 -2.92
N TYR A 59 11.61 8.21 -2.03
CA TYR A 59 11.61 6.95 -1.28
C TYR A 59 10.35 6.78 -0.42
N GLU A 60 9.85 7.86 0.17
CA GLU A 60 8.62 7.89 0.97
C GLU A 60 7.40 7.51 0.12
N LYS A 61 7.32 8.09 -1.09
CA LYS A 61 6.26 7.78 -2.05
C LYS A 61 6.36 6.35 -2.58
N GLN A 62 7.57 5.84 -2.81
CA GLN A 62 7.77 4.44 -3.17
C GLN A 62 7.34 3.50 -2.03
N MET A 63 7.67 3.82 -0.78
CA MET A 63 7.30 3.02 0.38
C MET A 63 5.78 2.95 0.53
N LEU A 64 5.11 4.09 0.39
CA LEU A 64 3.66 4.14 0.41
C LEU A 64 3.04 3.37 -0.75
N THR A 65 3.52 3.59 -1.97
CA THR A 65 3.04 2.86 -3.16
C THR A 65 3.15 1.36 -2.91
N CYS A 66 4.30 0.88 -2.40
CA CYS A 66 4.46 -0.52 -2.04
C CYS A 66 3.46 -0.99 -0.97
N ALA A 67 3.16 -0.18 0.04
CA ALA A 67 2.20 -0.52 1.08
C ALA A 67 0.77 -0.62 0.53
N HIS A 68 0.39 0.28 -0.38
CA HIS A 68 -0.90 0.29 -1.06
C HIS A 68 -1.06 -0.95 -1.95
N GLU A 69 -0.11 -1.22 -2.84
CA GLU A 69 -0.14 -2.39 -3.72
C GLU A 69 -0.11 -3.71 -2.92
N LEU A 70 0.64 -3.76 -1.82
CA LEU A 70 0.65 -4.89 -0.90
C LEU A 70 -0.74 -5.09 -0.24
N GLY A 71 -1.43 -4.00 0.07
CA GLY A 71 -2.81 -4.00 0.55
C GLY A 71 -3.75 -4.68 -0.45
N HIS A 72 -3.62 -4.37 -1.74
CA HIS A 72 -4.37 -5.06 -2.79
C HIS A 72 -4.02 -6.55 -2.90
N VAL A 73 -2.73 -6.91 -2.90
CA VAL A 73 -2.30 -8.32 -2.98
C VAL A 73 -2.85 -9.14 -1.82
N ILE A 74 -2.88 -8.59 -0.60
CA ILE A 74 -3.34 -9.29 0.60
C ILE A 74 -4.87 -9.35 0.69
N GLN A 75 -5.55 -8.24 0.43
CA GLN A 75 -6.99 -8.13 0.67
C GLN A 75 -7.84 -8.52 -0.55
N HIS A 76 -7.31 -8.35 -1.76
CA HIS A 76 -8.03 -8.49 -3.01
C HIS A 76 -7.26 -9.31 -4.07
N PRO A 77 -6.67 -10.48 -3.73
CA PRO A 77 -5.77 -11.23 -4.63
C PRO A 77 -6.42 -11.71 -5.94
N GLU A 78 -7.74 -11.89 -5.96
CA GLU A 78 -8.51 -12.37 -7.12
C GLU A 78 -8.91 -11.23 -8.10
N HIS A 79 -8.79 -9.97 -7.67
CA HIS A 79 -9.06 -8.82 -8.53
C HIS A 79 -7.76 -8.43 -9.21
N ASN A 80 -7.42 -9.13 -10.30
CA ASN A 80 -6.22 -8.85 -11.09
C ASN A 80 -6.37 -7.45 -11.73
N MET A 81 -5.93 -6.40 -11.03
CA MET A 81 -6.00 -5.02 -11.50
C MET A 81 -4.87 -4.74 -12.50
N ALA A 82 -4.79 -5.54 -13.56
CA ALA A 82 -4.09 -5.15 -14.79
C ALA A 82 -4.88 -4.08 -15.57
N PHE A 83 -5.72 -3.29 -14.89
CA PHE A 83 -6.31 -2.09 -15.45
C PHE A 83 -5.38 -0.95 -15.07
N LEU A 84 -4.51 -0.58 -16.02
CA LEU A 84 -3.79 0.69 -16.07
C LEU A 84 -4.80 1.85 -15.98
N LYS A 85 -5.39 2.10 -14.80
CA LYS A 85 -6.06 3.36 -14.52
C LYS A 85 -4.96 4.36 -14.21
N ALA A 86 -4.46 4.99 -15.27
CA ALA A 86 -3.76 6.25 -15.16
C ALA A 86 -4.59 7.17 -14.24
N ASN A 87 -4.06 7.47 -13.04
CA ASN A 87 -4.57 8.47 -12.08
C ASN A 87 -5.74 8.07 -11.15
N THR A 88 -5.65 7.01 -10.33
CA THR A 88 -6.74 6.71 -9.38
C THR A 88 -6.36 6.44 -7.92
N PHE A 89 -5.54 7.30 -7.29
CA PHE A 89 -5.69 7.49 -5.82
C PHE A 89 -7.05 8.14 -5.46
N PHE A 90 -7.80 8.62 -6.46
CA PHE A 90 -9.12 9.27 -6.34
C PHE A 90 -10.29 8.43 -6.87
N SER A 91 -10.13 7.12 -7.08
CA SER A 91 -11.28 6.27 -7.38
C SER A 91 -11.99 5.95 -6.06
N THR A 92 -13.24 6.36 -5.93
CA THR A 92 -14.14 6.04 -4.79
C THR A 92 -14.54 4.57 -4.71
N ASP A 93 -13.78 3.69 -5.38
CA ASP A 93 -13.99 2.25 -5.35
C ASP A 93 -13.58 1.73 -3.96
N LYS A 94 -14.41 0.82 -3.44
CA LYS A 94 -14.25 0.26 -2.10
C LYS A 94 -12.85 -0.35 -1.90
N TYR A 95 -12.31 -1.00 -2.93
CA TYR A 95 -11.00 -1.67 -2.86
C TYR A 95 -9.83 -0.70 -2.75
N GLU A 96 -9.90 0.44 -3.43
CA GLU A 96 -8.89 1.51 -3.35
C GLU A 96 -8.87 2.11 -1.94
N MET A 97 -10.05 2.35 -1.36
CA MET A 97 -10.17 2.81 0.02
C MET A 97 -9.61 1.78 1.02
N GLU A 98 -9.90 0.49 0.83
CA GLU A 98 -9.38 -0.60 1.67
C GLU A 98 -7.85 -0.75 1.56
N ALA A 99 -7.27 -0.55 0.37
CA ALA A 99 -5.83 -0.51 0.15
C ALA A 99 -5.16 0.72 0.75
N ASN A 100 -5.75 1.92 0.60
CA ASN A 100 -5.26 3.15 1.22
C ASN A 100 -5.23 3.05 2.74
N LEU A 101 -6.32 2.55 3.34
CA LEU A 101 -6.39 2.33 4.78
C LEU A 101 -5.35 1.32 5.25
N PHE A 102 -5.19 0.21 4.54
CA PHE A 102 -4.15 -0.77 4.86
C PHE A 102 -2.75 -0.16 4.81
N ALA A 103 -2.45 0.64 3.78
CA ALA A 103 -1.15 1.28 3.64
C ALA A 103 -0.84 2.19 4.83
N VAL A 104 -1.80 3.03 5.22
CA VAL A 104 -1.65 3.93 6.36
C VAL A 104 -1.53 3.16 7.67
N GLU A 105 -2.42 2.21 7.95
CA GLU A 105 -2.34 1.43 9.19
C GLU A 105 -1.03 0.63 9.30
N LEU A 106 -0.53 0.09 8.19
CA LEU A 106 0.74 -0.63 8.16
C LEU A 106 1.91 0.30 8.47
N LEU A 107 2.00 1.43 7.77
CA LEU A 107 3.08 2.39 7.95
C LEU A 107 3.05 2.93 9.37
N PHE A 108 1.91 3.46 9.82
CA PHE A 108 1.70 4.06 11.16
C PHE A 108 1.79 3.10 12.34
N SER A 109 2.08 1.82 12.09
CA SER A 109 2.38 0.86 13.15
C SER A 109 3.81 0.98 13.68
N ASP A 110 4.70 1.69 12.99
CA ASP A 110 6.02 2.07 13.49
C ASP A 110 6.02 3.54 13.96
N ASN A 111 6.99 3.93 14.78
CA ASN A 111 7.15 5.33 15.20
C ASN A 111 7.89 6.16 14.15
N ASP A 112 8.63 5.52 13.24
CA ASP A 112 9.41 6.17 12.18
C ASP A 112 8.64 6.16 10.85
N ASN A 113 7.47 6.83 10.84
CA ASN A 113 6.56 6.83 9.70
C ASN A 113 7.09 7.71 8.56
N PRO A 114 7.09 7.21 7.31
CA PRO A 114 7.65 7.94 6.17
C PRO A 114 6.74 9.08 5.67
N ILE A 115 5.50 9.15 6.15
CA ILE A 115 4.50 10.14 5.73
C ILE A 115 3.79 10.73 6.94
N THR A 116 3.36 11.97 6.79
CA THR A 116 2.57 12.70 7.79
C THR A 116 1.08 12.34 7.72
N TYR A 117 0.36 12.65 8.80
CA TYR A 117 -1.11 12.57 8.82
C TYR A 117 -1.74 13.41 7.71
N GLU A 118 -1.23 14.62 7.49
CA GLU A 118 -1.74 15.53 6.47
C GLU A 118 -1.60 14.93 5.06
N GLU A 119 -0.46 14.29 4.77
CA GLU A 119 -0.26 13.57 3.52
C GLU A 119 -1.22 12.37 3.39
N ALA A 120 -1.47 11.63 4.48
CA ALA A 120 -2.44 10.54 4.54
C ALA A 120 -3.86 10.96 4.12
N VAL A 121 -4.31 12.12 4.57
CA VAL A 121 -5.64 12.66 4.23
C VAL A 121 -5.65 13.28 2.84
N ASN A 122 -4.76 14.25 2.61
CA ASN A 122 -4.85 15.16 1.46
C ASN A 122 -4.37 14.52 0.16
N THR A 123 -3.41 13.60 0.25
CA THR A 123 -2.81 12.98 -0.95
C THR A 123 -3.40 11.59 -1.19
N TYR A 124 -3.70 10.85 -0.13
CA TYR A 124 -4.10 9.44 -0.24
C TYR A 124 -5.58 9.20 0.04
N GLY A 125 -6.35 10.26 0.29
CA GLY A 125 -7.80 10.21 0.38
C GLY A 125 -8.31 9.38 1.55
N VAL A 126 -7.48 9.11 2.56
CA VAL A 126 -7.91 8.38 3.75
C VAL A 126 -8.77 9.29 4.62
N PRO A 127 -10.03 8.93 4.91
CA PRO A 127 -10.90 9.76 5.74
C PRO A 127 -10.31 9.94 7.15
N GLU A 128 -10.24 11.19 7.62
CA GLU A 128 -9.67 11.57 8.92
C GLU A 128 -10.17 10.71 10.09
N GLN A 129 -11.44 10.29 10.06
CA GLN A 129 -12.05 9.46 11.09
C GLN A 129 -11.28 8.14 11.34
N PHE A 130 -10.59 7.59 10.34
CA PHE A 130 -9.78 6.37 10.46
C PHE A 130 -8.40 6.63 11.05
N LEU A 131 -7.92 7.87 10.94
CA LEU A 131 -6.60 8.27 11.39
C LEU A 131 -6.61 8.76 12.86
N LYS A 132 -7.78 9.06 13.43
CA LYS A 132 -7.93 9.49 14.83
C LYS A 132 -7.34 8.53 15.85
N ASN A 133 -7.25 7.23 15.53
CA ASN A 133 -6.66 6.22 16.41
C ASN A 133 -5.12 6.19 16.37
N PHE A 134 -4.49 6.95 15.48
CA PHE A 134 -3.05 7.07 15.30
C PHE A 134 -2.52 8.46 15.71
N LEU A 135 -3.40 9.35 16.17
CA LEU A 135 -3.02 10.62 16.78
C LEU A 135 -2.52 10.34 18.22
N PRO A 136 -1.42 10.99 18.67
CA PRO A 136 -0.94 10.89 20.04
C PRO A 136 -1.93 11.45 21.07
#